data_AF-D6TH18-F1
#
_entry.id   AF-D6TH18-F1
#
_cell.length_a   1.000
_cell.length_b   1.000
_cell.length_c   1.000
_cell.angle_alpha   90.00
_cell.angle_beta   90.00
_cell.angle_gamma   90.00
#
_symmetry.space_group_name_H-M   'P 1'
#
loop_
_entity.id
_entity.type
_entity.pdbx_description
1 polymer ?
#
loop_
_entity_poly.entity_id
_entity_poly.type
_entity_poly.pdbx_seq_one_letter_code
_entity_poly.pdbx_strand_id
1 'polypeptide(L)'
;MSGTDTELKKQPIRETKQKERVQLDFTPEALQRLEDIQHMVGATTRAEVIRNAIRLYAWFISETKPTSTISITDEKGNPTSVFKASLLHDAMVQK
;
A
#
# COMPACT_ATOMS: atom_id res chain seq x y z
N MET A 1 -36.38 -14.44 47.25
CA MET A 1 -36.48 -14.60 45.78
C MET A 1 -36.25 -13.22 45.19
N SER A 2 -35.00 -12.89 44.85
CA SER A 2 -34.41 -13.03 43.52
C SER A 2 -34.60 -11.75 42.69
N GLY A 3 -33.77 -10.74 42.98
CA GLY A 3 -33.46 -9.69 42.01
C GLY A 3 -32.19 -10.12 41.28
N THR A 4 -32.34 -10.68 40.09
CA THR A 4 -31.22 -10.98 39.19
C THR A 4 -31.06 -9.80 38.24
N ASP A 5 -30.25 -8.83 38.63
CA ASP A 5 -29.64 -7.89 37.67
C ASP A 5 -28.54 -8.64 36.93
N THR A 6 -28.94 -9.36 35.88
CA THR A 6 -28.00 -9.94 34.94
C THR A 6 -27.49 -8.84 34.03
N GLU A 7 -26.39 -8.22 34.45
CA GLU A 7 -25.61 -7.27 33.66
C GLU A 7 -25.04 -8.00 32.42
N LEU A 8 -25.71 -7.82 31.29
CA LEU A 8 -25.24 -8.27 29.98
C LEU A 8 -23.92 -7.55 29.65
N LYS A 9 -22.80 -8.23 29.91
CA LYS A 9 -21.47 -7.85 29.43
C LYS A 9 -21.51 -7.73 27.91
N LYS A 10 -21.67 -6.51 27.39
CA LYS A 10 -21.45 -6.19 25.97
C LYS A 10 -19.97 -6.43 25.67
N GLN A 11 -19.66 -7.59 25.11
CA GLN A 11 -18.35 -7.83 24.53
C GLN A 11 -18.16 -6.82 23.37
N PRO A 12 -16.98 -6.19 23.24
CA PRO A 12 -16.74 -5.26 22.15
C PRO A 12 -16.84 -6.03 20.83
N ILE A 13 -17.77 -5.64 19.97
CA ILE A 13 -17.88 -6.13 18.61
C ILE A 13 -16.55 -5.80 17.95
N ARG A 14 -15.70 -6.81 17.77
CA ARG A 14 -14.51 -6.67 16.92
C ARG A 14 -15.05 -6.47 15.52
N GLU A 15 -15.02 -5.25 15.01
CA GLU A 15 -15.21 -4.97 13.59
C GLU A 15 -14.10 -5.72 12.83
N THR A 16 -14.37 -6.97 12.48
CA THR A 16 -13.61 -7.68 11.47
C THR A 16 -13.80 -6.90 10.19
N LYS A 17 -12.83 -6.04 9.86
CA LYS A 17 -12.74 -5.38 8.56
C LYS A 17 -13.00 -6.43 7.49
N GLN A 18 -14.14 -6.32 6.81
CA GLN A 18 -14.50 -7.26 5.76
C GLN A 18 -13.37 -7.25 4.73
N LYS A 19 -12.81 -8.44 4.47
CA LYS A 19 -11.76 -8.60 3.46
C LYS A 19 -12.45 -8.87 2.13
N GLU A 20 -12.24 -7.98 1.17
CA GLU A 20 -12.66 -8.22 -0.21
C GLU A 20 -11.56 -8.98 -0.96
N ARG A 21 -11.96 -10.01 -1.71
CA ARG A 21 -11.05 -10.80 -2.55
C ARG A 21 -11.09 -10.23 -3.97
N VAL A 22 -9.92 -9.78 -4.44
CA VAL A 22 -9.73 -9.32 -5.82
C VAL A 22 -8.90 -10.37 -6.56
N GLN A 23 -9.33 -10.73 -7.77
CA GLN A 23 -8.55 -11.54 -8.71
C GLN A 23 -7.86 -10.60 -9.71
N LEU A 24 -6.58 -10.84 -9.95
CA LEU A 24 -5.75 -10.04 -10.84
C LEU A 24 -5.05 -10.99 -11.80
N ASP A 25 -5.15 -10.70 -13.08
CA ASP A 25 -4.42 -11.42 -14.11
C ASP A 25 -3.07 -10.72 -14.33
N PHE A 26 -2.00 -11.52 -14.33
CA PHE A 26 -0.65 -11.06 -14.59
C PHE A 26 -0.10 -11.78 -15.82
N THR A 27 0.66 -11.06 -16.63
CA THR A 27 1.54 -11.73 -17.60
C THR A 27 2.64 -12.49 -16.83
N PRO A 28 3.26 -13.52 -17.43
CA PRO A 28 4.34 -14.26 -16.79
C PRO A 28 5.48 -13.35 -16.29
N GLU A 29 5.83 -12.32 -17.07
CA GLU A 29 6.89 -11.37 -16.73
C GLU A 29 6.50 -10.49 -15.53
N ALA A 30 5.25 -10.03 -15.50
CA ALA A 30 4.74 -9.23 -14.39
C ALA A 30 4.64 -10.05 -13.10
N LEU A 31 4.28 -11.33 -13.21
CA LEU A 31 4.27 -12.26 -12.09
C LEU A 31 5.67 -12.51 -11.54
N GLN A 32 6.65 -12.74 -12.43
CA GLN A 32 8.06 -12.90 -12.03
C GLN A 32 8.56 -11.64 -11.30
N ARG A 33 8.27 -10.45 -11.84
CA ARG A 33 8.65 -9.19 -11.19
C ARG A 33 8.03 -9.03 -9.80
N LEU A 34 6.80 -9.48 -9.61
CA LEU A 34 6.14 -9.48 -8.30
C LEU A 34 6.82 -10.43 -7.32
N GLU A 35 7.27 -11.60 -7.78
CA GLU A 35 8.04 -12.55 -6.99
C GLU A 35 9.41 -11.97 -6.60
N ASP A 36 10.13 -11.36 -7.55
CA ASP A 36 11.42 -10.73 -7.27
C ASP A 36 11.29 -9.63 -6.21
N ILE A 37 10.26 -8.78 -6.32
CA ILE A 37 9.96 -7.75 -5.30
C ILE A 37 9.64 -8.40 -3.97
N GLN A 38 8.84 -9.48 -3.95
CA GLN A 38 8.53 -10.20 -2.71
C GLN A 38 9.80 -10.65 -1.98
N HIS A 39 10.77 -11.21 -2.72
CA HIS A 39 12.05 -11.63 -2.17
C HIS A 39 12.87 -10.45 -1.65
N MET A 40 12.98 -9.35 -2.42
CA MET A 40 13.76 -8.17 -2.02
C MET A 40 13.25 -7.52 -0.74
N VAL A 41 11.93 -7.47 -0.54
CA VAL A 41 11.31 -6.83 0.63
C VAL A 41 11.05 -7.79 1.79
N GLY A 42 11.36 -9.09 1.62
CA GLY A 42 11.10 -10.11 2.62
C GLY A 42 9.61 -10.34 2.93
N ALA A 43 8.73 -10.07 1.97
CA ALA A 43 7.29 -10.24 2.17
C ALA A 43 6.89 -11.73 2.20
N THR A 44 5.92 -12.05 3.05
CA THR A 44 5.47 -13.44 3.23
C THR A 44 4.56 -13.88 2.07
N THR A 45 3.85 -12.93 1.46
CA THR A 45 2.90 -13.21 0.36
C THR A 45 2.94 -12.14 -0.72
N ARG A 46 2.62 -12.51 -1.96
CA ARG A 46 2.41 -11.56 -3.07
C ARG A 46 1.34 -10.51 -2.73
N ALA A 47 0.29 -10.91 -2.02
CA ALA A 47 -0.77 -10.00 -1.56
C ALA A 47 -0.25 -8.93 -0.59
N GLU A 48 0.79 -9.23 0.18
CA GLU A 48 1.46 -8.24 1.04
C GLU A 48 2.23 -7.22 0.22
N VAL A 49 2.96 -7.66 -0.80
CA VAL A 49 3.65 -6.77 -1.75
C VAL A 49 2.65 -5.83 -2.42
N ILE A 50 1.54 -6.36 -2.93
CA ILE A 50 0.48 -5.56 -3.57
C ILE A 50 -0.10 -4.54 -2.58
N ARG A 51 -0.39 -4.94 -1.33
CA ARG A 51 -0.88 -4.01 -0.29
C ARG A 51 0.11 -2.89 0.01
N ASN A 52 1.40 -3.22 0.09
CA ASN A 52 2.44 -2.22 0.34
C ASN A 52 2.60 -1.28 -0.86
N ALA A 53 2.55 -1.80 -2.08
CA ALA A 53 2.58 -0.99 -3.30
C ALA A 53 1.39 -0.02 -3.37
N ILE A 54 0.17 -0.48 -3.07
CA ILE A 54 -1.03 0.37 -3.03
C ILE A 54 -0.88 1.48 -1.99
N ARG A 55 -0.37 1.16 -0.79
CA ARG A 55 -0.14 2.16 0.27
C ARG A 55 0.88 3.21 -0.15
N LEU A 56 1.99 2.78 -0.73
CA LEU A 56 3.02 3.69 -1.24
C LEU A 56 2.45 4.60 -2.32
N TYR A 57 1.68 4.04 -3.24
CA TYR A 57 1.06 4.80 -4.32
C TYR A 57 0.02 5.81 -3.81
N ALA A 58 -0.81 5.41 -2.85
CA ALA A 58 -1.77 6.31 -2.21
C ALA A 58 -1.08 7.46 -1.47
N TRP A 59 -0.03 7.17 -0.69
CA TRP A 59 0.79 8.19 -0.03
C TRP A 59 1.42 9.14 -1.04
N PHE A 60 1.98 8.60 -2.12
CA PHE A 60 2.60 9.39 -3.18
C PHE A 60 1.62 10.40 -3.78
N ILE A 61 0.40 9.96 -4.10
CA ILE A 61 -0.63 10.83 -4.68
C ILE A 61 -1.09 11.90 -3.67
N SER A 62 -1.18 11.56 -2.38
CA SER A 62 -1.60 12.53 -1.36
C SER A 62 -0.55 13.58 -1.06
N GLU A 63 0.74 13.20 -1.13
CA GLU A 63 1.86 14.05 -0.70
C GLU A 63 2.46 14.88 -1.85
N THR A 64 2.29 14.43 -3.10
CA THR A 64 2.93 15.07 -4.26
C THR A 64 1.93 15.77 -5.17
N LYS A 65 2.37 16.88 -5.77
CA LYS A 65 1.70 17.52 -6.90
C LYS A 65 2.51 17.24 -8.17
N PRO A 66 1.93 17.40 -9.37
CA PRO A 66 2.69 17.23 -10.62
C PRO A 66 3.94 18.10 -10.70
N THR A 67 3.92 19.28 -10.08
CA THR A 67 5.05 20.21 -10.02
C THR A 67 6.10 19.86 -8.96
N SER A 68 5.80 18.91 -8.06
CA SER A 68 6.72 18.47 -7.02
C SER A 68 7.97 17.82 -7.63
N THR A 69 9.09 17.96 -6.94
CA THR A 69 10.35 17.28 -7.27
C THR A 69 10.62 16.24 -6.19
N ILE A 70 10.98 15.02 -6.60
CA ILE A 70 11.41 13.96 -5.70
C ILE A 70 12.92 13.82 -5.82
N SER A 71 13.60 13.84 -4.67
CA SER A 71 15.05 13.68 -4.58
C SER A 71 15.38 12.47 -3.71
N ILE A 72 16.14 11.54 -4.26
CA ILE A 72 16.78 10.47 -3.50
C ILE A 72 18.13 11.01 -3.04
N THR A 73 18.45 10.86 -1.77
CA THR A 73 19.71 11.31 -1.17
C THR A 73 20.52 10.14 -0.65
N ASP A 74 21.85 10.31 -0.62
CA ASP A 74 22.75 9.40 0.08
C ASP A 74 22.67 9.62 1.61
N GLU A 75 23.42 8.81 2.37
CA GLU A 75 23.51 8.93 3.83
C GLU A 75 24.06 10.30 4.31
N LYS A 76 24.70 11.07 3.42
CA LYS A 76 25.24 12.40 3.69
C LYS A 76 24.31 13.53 3.27
N GLY A 77 23.12 13.21 2.72
CA GLY A 77 22.14 14.16 2.25
C GLY A 77 22.38 14.70 0.83
N ASN A 78 23.38 14.17 0.10
CA ASN A 78 23.64 14.60 -1.28
C ASN A 78 22.63 13.93 -2.22
N PRO A 79 22.01 14.67 -3.15
CA PRO A 79 21.10 14.08 -4.13
C PRO A 79 21.82 13.09 -5.05
N THR A 80 21.36 11.85 -5.09
CA THR A 80 21.81 10.81 -6.02
C THR A 80 20.89 10.68 -7.23
N SER A 81 19.61 11.04 -7.08
CA SER A 81 18.65 11.09 -8.16
C SER A 81 17.60 12.17 -7.91
N VAL A 82 17.21 12.89 -8.95
CA VAL A 82 16.19 13.95 -8.88
C VAL A 82 15.27 13.82 -10.08
N PHE A 83 13.96 13.73 -9.84
CA PHE A 83 12.96 13.64 -10.90
C PHE A 83 11.69 14.40 -10.55
N LYS A 84 10.94 14.80 -11.58
CA LYS A 84 9.64 15.46 -11.43
C LYS A 84 8.56 14.43 -11.12
N ALA A 85 7.70 14.73 -10.16
CA ALA A 85 6.58 13.88 -9.79
C ALA A 85 5.57 13.73 -10.94
N SER A 86 5.49 14.69 -11.87
CA SER A 86 4.64 14.61 -13.07
C SER A 86 4.82 13.31 -13.85
N LEU A 87 6.03 12.75 -13.91
CA LEU A 87 6.33 11.49 -14.59
C LEU A 87 5.54 10.28 -14.02
N LEU A 88 5.05 10.40 -12.79
CA LEU A 88 4.26 9.37 -12.10
C LEU A 88 2.76 9.73 -12.01
N HIS A 89 2.39 10.99 -12.28
CA HIS A 89 1.00 11.44 -12.40
C HIS A 89 0.45 11.22 -13.82
N ASP A 90 1.27 11.42 -14.87
CA ASP A 90 0.82 11.37 -16.27
C ASP A 90 0.36 9.97 -16.72
N ALA A 91 0.83 8.91 -16.08
CA ALA A 91 0.34 7.55 -16.32
C ALA A 91 -1.17 7.37 -16.02
N MET A 92 -1.79 8.32 -15.31
CA MET A 92 -3.22 8.31 -14.96
C MET A 92 -4.09 9.16 -15.90
N VAL A 93 -3.51 9.93 -16.83
CA VAL A 93 -4.24 10.86 -17.74
C VAL A 93 -4.32 10.29 -19.16
N GLN A 94 -4.42 8.97 -19.31
CA GLN A 94 -4.91 8.39 -20.57
C GLN A 94 -6.43 8.26 -20.46
N LYS A 95 -7.14 9.25 -21.01
CA LYS A 95 -8.56 9.19 -21.37
C LYS A 95 -8.72 8.58 -22.75
#